data_AF-A0A7V8Y2I7-F1
#
_entry.id   AF-A0A7V8Y2I7-F1
#
_cell.length_a   1.000
_cell.length_b   1.000
_cell.length_c   1.000
_cell.angle_alpha   90.00
_cell.angle_beta   90.00
_cell.angle_gamma   90.00
#
_symmetry.space_group_name_H-M   'P 1'
#
loop_
_entity.id
_entity.type
_entity.pdbx_description
1 polymer ?
#
loop_
_entity_poly.entity_id
_entity_poly.type
_entity_poly.pdbx_seq_one_letter_code
_entity_poly.pdbx_strand_id
1 'polypeptide(L)'
;MSTTQPDTDLDLSGFLAAHRSMRVEYGRLADVAAKPRDAAHEALLDEQTTVFLDLLHQHHTTEDEMLWPILRERAPSQAADLDLLESQHQKIDPLIDAASDRSRPGSAGLPCSPSCTR
;
A
#
# COMPACT_ATOMS: atom_id res chain seq x y z
N MET A 1 -30.42 25.63 14.74
CA MET A 1 -30.23 24.42 13.93
C MET A 1 -29.08 24.71 13.00
N SER A 2 -27.86 24.28 13.32
CA SER A 2 -26.71 24.45 12.42
C SER A 2 -26.83 23.43 11.31
N THR A 3 -26.99 23.92 10.08
CA THR A 3 -26.91 23.14 8.85
C THR A 3 -25.45 22.79 8.59
N THR A 4 -25.09 21.52 8.70
CA THR A 4 -23.81 20.99 8.20
C THR A 4 -23.77 21.23 6.69
N GLN A 5 -22.90 22.11 6.24
CA GLN A 5 -22.61 22.28 4.81
C GLN A 5 -21.89 21.00 4.34
N PRO A 6 -22.23 20.42 3.18
CA PRO A 6 -21.52 19.24 2.69
C PRO A 6 -20.05 19.60 2.40
N ASP A 7 -19.14 18.68 2.72
CA ASP A 7 -17.68 18.81 2.56
C ASP A 7 -17.25 18.74 1.07
N THR A 8 -17.89 19.54 0.20
CA THR A 8 -17.80 19.41 -1.26
C THR A 8 -16.68 20.21 -1.93
N ASP A 9 -15.84 20.92 -1.17
CA ASP A 9 -14.84 21.86 -1.72
C ASP A 9 -13.39 21.33 -1.69
N LEU A 10 -13.21 20.04 -1.37
CA LEU A 10 -11.89 19.41 -1.36
C LEU A 10 -11.62 18.72 -2.70
N ASP A 11 -10.62 19.23 -3.44
CA ASP A 11 -10.12 18.55 -4.62
C ASP A 11 -9.24 17.34 -4.21
N LEU A 12 -9.84 16.16 -4.27
CA LEU A 12 -9.17 14.88 -4.00
C LEU A 12 -8.69 14.18 -5.29
N SER A 13 -8.68 14.86 -6.44
CA SER A 13 -8.34 14.25 -7.73
C SER A 13 -6.93 13.66 -7.73
N GLY A 14 -5.96 14.34 -7.11
CA GLY A 14 -4.59 13.85 -6.97
C GLY A 14 -4.49 12.57 -6.13
N PHE A 15 -5.16 12.55 -4.97
CA PHE A 15 -5.27 11.38 -4.10
C PHE A 15 -5.85 10.18 -4.87
N LEU A 16 -7.00 10.36 -5.52
CA LEU A 16 -7.67 9.30 -6.27
C LEU A 16 -6.83 8.80 -7.46
N ALA A 17 -6.12 9.69 -8.14
CA ALA A 17 -5.22 9.33 -9.22
C ALA A 17 -4.04 8.48 -8.74
N ALA A 18 -3.38 8.88 -7.65
CA ALA A 18 -2.28 8.13 -7.05
C ALA A 18 -2.74 6.73 -6.58
N HIS A 19 -3.88 6.66 -5.90
CA HIS A 19 -4.51 5.42 -5.44
C HIS A 19 -4.88 4.47 -6.58
N ARG A 20 -5.33 5.02 -7.71
CA ARG A 20 -5.61 4.24 -8.91
C ARG A 20 -4.33 3.72 -9.56
N SER A 21 -3.30 4.56 -9.70
CA SER A 21 -2.03 4.13 -10.31
C SER A 21 -1.36 3.05 -9.47
N MET A 22 -1.34 3.20 -8.14
CA MET A 22 -0.80 2.17 -7.25
C MET A 22 -1.55 0.84 -7.40
N ARG A 23 -2.89 0.84 -7.38
CA ARG A 23 -3.64 -0.42 -7.59
C ARG A 23 -3.31 -1.12 -8.91
N VAL A 24 -3.15 -0.34 -10.00
CA VAL A 24 -2.82 -0.90 -11.32
C VAL A 24 -1.39 -1.46 -11.35
N GLU A 25 -0.41 -0.66 -10.94
CA GLU A 25 0.99 -1.06 -11.11
C GLU A 25 1.42 -2.16 -10.13
N TYR A 26 0.86 -2.19 -8.91
CA TYR A 26 1.16 -3.24 -7.95
C TYR A 26 0.49 -4.56 -8.36
N GLY A 27 -0.70 -4.50 -8.98
CA GLY A 27 -1.32 -5.66 -9.60
C GLY A 27 -0.47 -6.24 -10.74
N ARG A 28 0.03 -5.39 -11.64
CA ARG A 28 0.94 -5.81 -12.72
C ARG A 28 2.24 -6.40 -12.19
N LEU A 29 2.81 -5.79 -11.15
CA LEU A 29 4.03 -6.29 -10.54
C LEU A 29 3.81 -7.68 -9.93
N ALA A 30 2.69 -7.89 -9.22
CA ALA A 30 2.32 -9.19 -8.69
C ALA A 30 2.14 -10.25 -9.79
N ASP A 31 1.47 -9.90 -10.89
CA ASP A 31 1.27 -10.81 -12.02
C ASP A 31 2.59 -11.28 -12.65
N VAL A 32 3.55 -10.36 -12.79
CA VAL A 32 4.87 -10.66 -13.37
C VAL A 32 5.76 -11.40 -12.37
N ALA A 33 5.74 -11.01 -11.10
CA ALA A 33 6.49 -11.66 -10.00
C ALA A 33 6.08 -13.13 -9.80
N ALA A 34 4.83 -13.49 -10.11
CA ALA A 34 4.38 -14.87 -10.04
C ALA A 34 5.02 -15.80 -11.09
N LYS A 35 5.62 -15.25 -12.15
CA LYS A 35 6.17 -16.00 -13.30
C LYS A 35 7.44 -15.33 -13.85
N PRO A 36 8.54 -15.30 -13.08
CA PRO A 36 9.82 -14.79 -13.58
C PRO A 36 10.29 -15.60 -14.79
N ARG A 37 11.04 -14.95 -15.69
CA ARG A 37 11.50 -15.57 -16.95
C ARG A 37 12.75 -16.41 -16.72
N ASP A 38 13.62 -15.93 -15.84
CA ASP A 38 14.88 -16.50 -15.43
C ASP A 38 15.29 -15.86 -14.07
N ALA A 39 16.39 -16.35 -13.47
CA ALA A 39 16.88 -15.86 -12.19
C ALA A 39 17.32 -14.39 -12.20
N ALA A 40 17.76 -13.87 -13.35
CA ALA A 40 18.12 -12.45 -13.47
C ALA A 40 16.86 -11.57 -13.46
N HIS A 41 15.77 -12.02 -14.10
CA HIS A 41 14.48 -11.35 -14.04
C HIS A 41 13.88 -11.41 -12.64
N GLU A 42 14.00 -12.53 -11.93
CA GLU A 42 13.55 -12.66 -10.54
C GLU A 42 14.25 -11.64 -9.63
N ALA A 43 15.59 -11.54 -9.69
CA ALA A 43 16.35 -10.55 -8.92
C ALA A 43 15.93 -9.10 -9.25
N LEU A 44 15.65 -8.79 -10.51
CA LEU A 44 15.15 -7.48 -10.92
C LEU A 44 13.75 -7.19 -10.35
N LEU A 45 12.87 -8.20 -10.31
CA LEU A 45 11.52 -8.06 -9.76
C LEU A 45 11.56 -7.87 -8.24
N ASP A 46 12.49 -8.49 -7.53
CA ASP A 46 12.71 -8.25 -6.10
C ASP A 46 13.18 -6.82 -5.84
N GLU A 47 14.12 -6.30 -6.63
CA GLU A 47 14.55 -4.90 -6.58
C GLU A 47 13.39 -3.94 -6.85
N GLN A 48 12.62 -4.20 -7.91
CA GLN A 48 11.46 -3.39 -8.27
C GLN A 48 10.38 -3.42 -7.18
N THR A 49 10.14 -4.57 -6.58
CA THR A 49 9.19 -4.76 -5.48
C THR A 49 9.62 -3.95 -4.27
N THR A 50 10.90 -3.97 -3.91
CA THR A 50 11.43 -3.15 -2.81
C THR A 50 11.12 -1.67 -3.04
N VAL A 51 11.44 -1.15 -4.24
CA VAL A 51 11.19 0.27 -4.58
C VAL A 51 9.71 0.63 -4.49
N PHE A 52 8.82 -0.24 -4.97
CA PHE A 52 7.39 0.01 -4.96
C PHE A 52 6.81 -0.05 -3.54
N LEU A 53 7.27 -0.99 -2.73
CA LEU A 53 6.87 -1.08 -1.33
C LEU A 53 7.33 0.15 -0.54
N ASP A 54 8.56 0.63 -0.75
CA ASP A 54 9.05 1.87 -0.13
C ASP A 54 8.21 3.09 -0.55
N LEU A 55 7.83 3.18 -1.83
CA LEU A 55 6.92 4.24 -2.31
C LEU A 55 5.55 4.18 -1.63
N LEU A 56 5.00 2.98 -1.42
CA LEU A 56 3.72 2.81 -0.74
C LEU A 56 3.81 3.23 0.73
N HIS A 57 4.90 2.86 1.40
CA HIS A 57 5.15 3.23 2.79
C HIS A 57 5.22 4.75 2.94
N GLN A 58 6.03 5.43 2.12
CA GLN A 58 6.14 6.89 2.16
C GLN A 58 4.81 7.59 1.84
N HIS A 59 4.02 7.00 0.94
CA HIS A 59 2.68 7.48 0.62
C HIS A 59 1.74 7.39 1.84
N HIS A 60 1.67 6.24 2.52
CA HIS A 60 0.88 6.09 3.74
C HIS A 60 1.34 7.04 4.86
N THR A 61 2.66 7.13 5.10
CA THR A 61 3.22 8.06 6.09
C THR A 61 2.80 9.51 5.80
N THR A 62 2.88 9.94 4.54
CA THR A 62 2.47 11.29 4.16
C THR A 62 0.99 11.52 4.38
N GLU A 63 0.15 10.52 4.09
CA GLU A 63 -1.29 10.61 4.33
C GLU A 63 -1.60 10.73 5.82
N ASP A 64 -1.03 9.86 6.65
CA ASP A 64 -1.30 9.81 8.09
C ASP A 64 -0.75 11.03 8.84
N GLU A 65 0.48 11.45 8.54
CA GLU A 65 1.14 12.54 9.25
C GLU A 65 0.74 13.93 8.75
N MET A 66 0.36 14.07 7.48
CA MET A 66 0.15 15.39 6.86
C MET A 66 -1.27 15.57 6.31
N LEU A 67 -1.78 14.64 5.51
CA LEU A 67 -3.06 14.84 4.82
C LEU A 67 -4.27 14.63 5.73
N TRP A 68 -4.29 13.57 6.53
CA TRP A 68 -5.44 13.24 7.39
C TRP A 68 -5.72 14.31 8.43
N PRO A 69 -4.71 14.90 9.12
CA PRO A 69 -4.95 16.04 10.00
C PRO A 69 -5.67 17.21 9.29
N ILE A 70 -5.22 17.57 8.08
CA ILE A 70 -5.82 18.66 7.30
C ILE A 70 -7.27 18.31 6.91
N LEU A 71 -7.52 17.07 6.49
CA LEU A 71 -8.86 16.62 6.12
C LEU A 71 -9.80 16.54 7.33
N ARG A 72 -9.32 16.14 8.50
CA ARG A 72 -10.12 16.14 9.75
C ARG A 72 -10.56 17.56 10.14
N GLU A 73 -9.70 18.55 9.93
CA GLU A 73 -10.05 19.96 10.18
C GLU A 73 -11.04 20.51 9.16
N ARG A 74 -10.85 20.20 7.88
CA ARG A 74 -11.62 20.78 6.77
C ARG A 74 -12.91 20.03 6.44
N ALA A 75 -12.98 18.75 6.77
CA ALA A 75 -14.11 17.87 6.52
C ALA A 75 -14.41 16.99 7.75
N PRO A 76 -14.89 17.57 8.87
CA PRO A 76 -15.13 16.82 10.10
C PRO A 76 -16.17 15.70 9.93
N SER A 77 -17.05 15.78 8.93
CA SER A 77 -18.04 14.74 8.67
C SER A 77 -17.42 13.44 8.15
N GLN A 78 -16.20 13.51 7.62
CA GLN A 78 -15.43 12.38 7.10
C GLN A 78 -14.51 11.72 8.12
N ALA A 79 -14.52 12.15 9.38
CA ALA A 79 -13.58 11.66 10.40
C ALA A 79 -13.59 10.13 10.55
N ALA A 80 -14.76 9.50 10.51
CA ALA A 80 -14.89 8.04 10.63
C ALA A 80 -14.28 7.30 9.43
N ASP A 81 -14.36 7.87 8.22
CA ASP A 81 -13.74 7.28 7.02
C ASP A 81 -12.21 7.40 7.09
N LEU A 82 -11.70 8.54 7.58
CA LEU A 82 -10.26 8.75 7.79
C LEU A 82 -9.71 7.81 8.86
N ASP A 83 -10.43 7.62 9.97
CA ASP A 83 -10.05 6.65 11.01
C ASP A 83 -9.99 5.21 10.45
N LEU A 84 -10.93 4.86 9.57
CA LEU A 84 -10.92 3.56 8.89
C LEU A 84 -9.68 3.41 7.99
N LEU A 85 -9.37 4.42 7.17
CA LEU A 85 -8.20 4.41 6.29
C LEU A 85 -6.89 4.30 7.08
N GLU A 86 -6.72 5.12 8.11
CA GLU A 86 -5.54 5.08 8.99
C GLU A 86 -5.39 3.70 9.66
N SER A 87 -6.49 3.09 10.12
CA SER A 87 -6.45 1.73 10.68
C SER A 87 -6.08 0.65 9.66
N GLN A 88 -6.29 0.90 8.37
CA GLN A 88 -5.86 0.02 7.29
C GLN A 88 -4.36 0.19 7.03
N HIS A 89 -3.85 1.43 7.02
CA HIS A 89 -2.41 1.70 6.91
C HIS A 89 -1.63 0.98 8.02
N GLN A 90 -2.05 1.13 9.27
CA GLN A 90 -1.45 0.48 10.44
C GLN A 90 -1.37 -1.06 10.35
N LYS A 91 -2.22 -1.70 9.54
CA LYS A 91 -2.18 -3.15 9.29
C LYS A 91 -1.27 -3.52 8.12
N ILE A 92 -1.15 -2.64 7.14
CA ILE A 92 -0.40 -2.88 5.90
C ILE A 92 1.08 -2.52 6.10
N ASP A 93 1.40 -1.43 6.79
CA ASP A 93 2.77 -0.93 6.94
C ASP A 93 3.75 -1.97 7.51
N PRO A 94 3.40 -2.76 8.55
CA PRO A 94 4.29 -3.81 9.01
C PRO A 94 4.54 -4.93 7.98
N LEU A 95 3.60 -5.16 7.05
CA LEU A 95 3.75 -6.12 5.98
C LEU A 95 4.67 -5.57 4.88
N ILE A 96 4.58 -4.27 4.61
CA ILE A 96 5.50 -3.56 3.72
C ILE A 96 6.92 -3.66 4.28
N ASP A 97 7.13 -3.31 5.56
CA ASP A 97 8.44 -3.38 6.20
C ASP A 97 9.04 -4.80 6.12
N ALA A 98 8.23 -5.81 6.43
CA ALA A 98 8.66 -7.20 6.38
C ALA A 98 9.02 -7.68 4.97
N ALA A 99 8.33 -7.17 3.93
CA ALA A 99 8.57 -7.53 2.54
C ALA A 99 9.72 -6.73 1.90
N SER A 100 9.97 -5.50 2.36
CA SER A 100 11.13 -4.69 1.98
C SER A 100 12.43 -5.09 2.71
N ASP A 101 12.35 -5.90 3.76
CA ASP A 101 13.52 -6.35 4.54
C ASP A 101 14.43 -7.31 3.74
N ARG A 102 15.44 -6.72 3.09
CA ARG A 102 16.48 -7.40 2.30
C ARG A 102 17.38 -8.33 3.10
N SER A 103 17.34 -8.28 4.43
CA SER A 103 18.08 -9.22 5.28
C SER A 103 17.41 -10.60 5.35
N ARG A 104 16.13 -10.69 4.96
CA ARG A 104 15.38 -11.94 4.92
C ARG A 104 15.60 -12.63 3.58
N PRO A 105 15.84 -13.95 3.55
CA PRO A 105 15.82 -14.68 2.29
C PRO A 105 14.42 -14.56 1.67
N GLY A 106 14.36 -14.29 0.37
CA GLY A 106 13.11 -14.28 -0.38
C GLY A 106 12.35 -15.61 -0.20
N SER A 107 11.04 -15.59 -0.35
CA SER A 107 10.19 -16.79 -0.20
C SER A 107 10.49 -17.91 -1.21
N ALA A 108 11.41 -17.66 -2.16
CA ALA A 108 12.07 -18.65 -3.00
C ALA A 108 12.84 -19.67 -2.14
N GLY A 109 12.13 -20.71 -1.69
CA GLY A 109 12.74 -21.87 -1.04
C GLY A 109 12.12 -22.34 0.26
N LEU A 110 10.90 -21.92 0.64
CA LEU A 110 10.17 -22.66 1.67
C LEU A 110 9.80 -24.05 1.11
N PRO A 111 10.39 -25.15 1.62
CA PRO A 111 9.98 -26.48 1.18
C PRO A 111 8.49 -26.66 1.50
N CYS A 112 7.76 -27.26 0.57
CA CYS A 112 6.39 -27.70 0.82
C CYS A 112 6.37 -28.53 2.11
N SER A 113 5.54 -28.16 3.09
CA SER A 113 5.39 -28.96 4.31
C SER A 113 5.01 -30.40 3.95
N PRO A 114 5.50 -31.42 4.70
CA PRO A 114 5.24 -32.83 4.42
C PRO A 114 3.76 -33.23 4.51
N SER A 115 2.89 -32.33 4.97
CA SER A 115 1.45 -32.51 5.03
C SER A 115 0.75 -32.44 3.65
N CYS A 116 1.47 -32.07 2.59
CA CYS A 116 0.96 -32.07 1.22
C CYS A 116 1.12 -33.47 0.57
N THR A 117 0.49 -34.50 1.15
CA THR A 117 0.37 -35.80 0.48
C THR A 117 -1.06 -36.35 0.64
N ARG A 118 -1.84 -36.15 -0.44
CA ARG A 118 -3.06 -36.85 -0.87
C ARG A 118 -4.34 -36.77 -0.03
#